data_AF-A0AAU7U546-F1
#
_entry.id   AF-A0AAU7U546-F1
#
_cell.length_a   1.000
_cell.length_b   1.000
_cell.length_c   1.000
_cell.angle_alpha   90.00
_cell.angle_beta   90.00
_cell.angle_gamma   90.00
#
_symmetry.space_group_name_H-M   'P 1'
#
loop_
_entity.id
_entity.type
_entity.pdbx_description
1 polymer ?
#
loop_
_entity_poly.entity_id
_entity_poly.type
_entity_poly.pdbx_seq_one_letter_code
_entity_poly.pdbx_strand_id
1 'polypeptide(L)'
;MRLLLPLTFAVTTALAASPALPHVTFDARLLGLPATVRHVPAEQRGEDQLAPGEPAHVEATFGPRDGSTVRLLEVYPVAGLLAQDTGKVRARIDSLRTLLKGHPAPNRIRGELPFLPLVPAAQLLNGAVNDVDFPGGRGVRFLVAFSQEVAPVTRGQVFYTFQGLTNDGKHYVSLQYGVPLRELPLGTSAPELKGVFDALSSGDEPRANTAWNGYVARTKRQLDALMDDPRLTRLDAFVRSIRVR
;
A
#
# COMPACT_ATOMS: atom_id res chain seq x y z
N MET A 1 -56.84 -9.15 37.22
CA MET A 1 -55.49 -9.67 36.91
C MET A 1 -54.98 -8.89 35.70
N ARG A 2 -53.85 -8.19 35.83
CA ARG A 2 -53.41 -7.06 34.98
C ARG A 2 -53.07 -7.51 33.54
N LEU A 3 -53.55 -6.74 32.57
CA LEU A 3 -53.14 -6.77 31.16
C LEU A 3 -51.79 -6.04 31.03
N LEU A 4 -50.74 -6.73 30.59
CA LEU A 4 -49.44 -6.13 30.25
C LEU A 4 -49.36 -5.99 28.72
N LEU A 5 -49.34 -4.75 28.23
CA LEU A 5 -48.93 -4.46 26.84
C LEU A 5 -47.40 -4.59 26.73
N PRO A 6 -46.86 -5.19 25.65
CA PRO A 6 -45.43 -5.12 25.39
C PRO A 6 -45.06 -3.75 24.83
N LEU A 7 -44.10 -3.11 25.49
CA LEU A 7 -43.45 -1.87 25.09
C LEU A 7 -42.50 -2.18 23.92
N THR A 8 -42.81 -1.72 22.71
CA THR A 8 -41.92 -1.82 21.56
C THR A 8 -40.83 -0.76 21.66
N PHE A 9 -39.60 -1.16 22.01
CA PHE A 9 -38.42 -0.32 21.87
C PHE A 9 -38.07 -0.21 20.37
N ALA A 10 -38.35 0.95 19.77
CA ALA A 10 -37.78 1.30 18.49
C ALA A 10 -36.30 1.66 18.70
N VAL A 11 -35.40 0.71 18.42
CA VAL A 11 -33.98 1.01 18.29
C VAL A 11 -33.80 1.79 16.99
N THR A 12 -33.71 3.12 17.10
CA THR A 12 -33.34 3.95 15.95
C THR A 12 -31.84 3.80 15.74
N THR A 13 -31.44 2.88 14.87
CA THR A 13 -30.08 2.85 14.34
C THR A 13 -29.88 4.10 13.48
N ALA A 14 -29.24 5.12 14.05
CA ALA A 14 -28.75 6.24 13.28
C ALA A 14 -27.68 5.72 12.31
N LEU A 15 -28.06 5.54 11.04
CA LEU A 15 -27.11 5.35 9.94
C LEU A 15 -26.24 6.61 9.88
N ALA A 16 -25.01 6.51 10.37
CA ALA A 16 -24.01 7.54 10.12
C ALA A 16 -23.91 7.73 8.60
N ALA A 17 -24.21 8.95 8.12
CA ALA A 17 -24.08 9.27 6.71
C ALA A 17 -22.66 8.95 6.25
N SER A 18 -22.53 8.15 5.19
CA SER A 18 -21.21 7.88 4.60
C SER A 18 -20.59 9.21 4.18
N PRO A 19 -19.32 9.50 4.55
CA PRO A 19 -18.67 10.72 4.11
C PRO A 19 -18.72 10.79 2.57
N ALA A 20 -19.06 11.96 2.04
CA ALA A 20 -19.04 12.18 0.59
C ALA A 20 -17.64 11.87 0.05
N LEU A 21 -17.58 11.14 -1.07
CA LEU A 21 -16.31 10.82 -1.72
C LEU A 21 -15.70 12.07 -2.36
N PRO A 22 -14.37 12.23 -2.31
CA PRO A 22 -13.71 13.37 -2.92
C PRO A 22 -13.79 13.32 -4.45
N HIS A 23 -13.65 14.47 -5.09
CA HIS A 23 -13.35 14.53 -6.52
C HIS A 23 -11.84 14.42 -6.74
N VAL A 24 -11.41 13.41 -7.51
CA VAL A 24 -9.99 13.12 -7.77
C VAL A 24 -9.64 13.44 -9.22
N THR A 25 -8.56 14.20 -9.43
CA THR A 25 -8.00 14.49 -10.76
C THR A 25 -6.50 14.30 -10.79
N PHE A 26 -5.94 14.01 -11.96
CA PHE A 26 -4.52 13.74 -12.20
C PHE A 26 -4.19 13.90 -13.69
N ASP A 27 -2.90 13.98 -14.05
CA ASP A 27 -2.43 13.99 -15.45
C ASP A 27 -2.03 12.58 -15.90
N ALA A 28 -2.99 11.83 -16.46
CA ALA A 28 -2.76 10.46 -16.93
C ALA A 28 -1.76 10.35 -18.10
N ARG A 29 -1.49 11.46 -18.82
CA ARG A 29 -0.53 11.48 -19.94
C ARG A 29 0.89 11.15 -19.46
N LEU A 30 1.20 11.44 -18.19
CA LEU A 30 2.46 11.09 -17.56
C LEU A 30 2.69 9.57 -17.47
N LEU A 31 1.63 8.78 -17.51
CA LEU A 31 1.70 7.31 -17.50
C LEU A 31 1.61 6.70 -18.90
N GLY A 32 1.22 7.48 -19.91
CA GLY A 32 1.03 6.99 -21.29
C GLY A 32 -0.06 5.92 -21.42
N LEU A 33 -1.01 5.87 -20.48
CA LEU A 33 -2.08 4.89 -20.43
C LEU A 33 -3.45 5.57 -20.26
N PRO A 34 -4.53 5.01 -20.82
CA PRO A 34 -5.87 5.47 -20.53
C PRO A 34 -6.20 5.24 -19.05
N ALA A 35 -6.96 6.17 -18.46
CA ALA A 35 -7.41 6.08 -17.08
C ALA A 35 -8.93 5.87 -17.02
N THR A 36 -9.36 5.00 -16.12
CA THR A 36 -10.78 4.81 -15.78
C THR A 36 -10.96 5.13 -14.32
N VAL A 37 -11.81 6.10 -14.00
CA VAL A 37 -12.13 6.50 -12.62
C VAL A 37 -13.53 6.00 -12.27
N ARG A 38 -13.68 5.44 -11.07
CA ARG A 38 -14.98 5.01 -10.54
C ARG A 38 -15.09 5.28 -9.04
N HIS A 39 -16.34 5.37 -8.58
CA HIS A 39 -16.65 5.31 -7.16
C HIS A 39 -16.89 3.85 -6.80
N VAL A 40 -16.19 3.38 -5.78
CA VAL A 40 -16.34 2.03 -5.25
C VAL A 40 -17.18 2.14 -3.97
N PRO A 41 -18.33 1.45 -3.87
CA PRO A 41 -19.13 1.45 -2.66
C PRO A 41 -18.38 0.73 -1.53
N ALA A 42 -18.79 0.97 -0.28
CA ALA A 42 -18.21 0.26 0.84
C ALA A 42 -18.52 -1.24 0.75
N GLU A 43 -17.50 -2.07 0.97
CA GLU A 43 -17.61 -3.50 1.10
C GLU A 43 -17.42 -3.89 2.58
N GLN A 44 -18.30 -4.75 3.07
CA GLN A 44 -18.15 -5.33 4.41
C GLN A 44 -17.20 -6.51 4.34
N ARG A 45 -16.40 -6.71 5.39
CA ARG A 45 -15.55 -7.89 5.50
C ARG A 45 -16.42 -9.15 5.42
N GLY A 46 -16.17 -10.03 4.46
CA GLY A 46 -16.78 -11.36 4.44
C GLY A 46 -16.22 -12.25 5.54
N GLU A 47 -17.02 -13.20 6.05
CA GLU A 47 -16.61 -14.13 7.13
C GLU A 47 -15.31 -14.89 6.80
N ASP A 48 -15.12 -15.27 5.53
CA ASP A 48 -13.95 -16.01 5.04
C ASP A 48 -12.79 -15.11 4.55
N GLN A 49 -12.94 -13.78 4.59
CA GLN A 49 -11.92 -12.86 4.10
C GLN A 49 -10.85 -12.57 5.16
N LEU A 50 -9.58 -12.79 4.80
CA LEU A 50 -8.43 -12.46 5.66
C LEU A 50 -8.17 -10.95 5.76
N ALA A 51 -8.48 -10.21 4.70
CA ALA A 51 -8.40 -8.75 4.67
C ALA A 51 -9.67 -8.12 5.28
N PRO A 52 -9.58 -6.92 5.88
CA PRO A 52 -10.78 -6.17 6.26
C PRO A 52 -11.57 -5.77 5.00
N GLY A 53 -12.87 -5.50 5.19
CA GLY A 53 -13.68 -4.86 4.15
C GLY A 53 -13.15 -3.47 3.84
N GLU A 54 -13.42 -2.98 2.63
CA GLU A 54 -12.95 -1.67 2.20
C GLU A 54 -14.06 -0.62 2.37
N PRO A 55 -13.75 0.58 2.89
CA PRO A 55 -14.75 1.64 2.92
C PRO A 55 -14.99 2.16 1.51
N ALA A 56 -16.09 2.89 1.31
CA ALA A 56 -16.35 3.56 0.05
C ALA A 56 -15.18 4.47 -0.31
N HIS A 57 -14.75 4.46 -1.57
CA HIS A 57 -13.57 5.20 -2.02
C HIS A 57 -13.64 5.56 -3.51
N VAL A 58 -12.75 6.44 -3.93
CA VAL A 58 -12.50 6.69 -5.36
C VAL A 58 -11.36 5.82 -5.81
N GLU A 59 -11.52 5.21 -6.96
CA GLU A 59 -10.53 4.34 -7.56
C GLU A 59 -10.27 4.76 -9.01
N ALA A 60 -9.00 4.78 -9.40
CA ALA A 60 -8.59 4.95 -10.78
C ALA A 60 -7.62 3.84 -11.21
N THR A 61 -7.87 3.25 -12.37
CA THR A 61 -6.98 2.26 -13.00
C THR A 61 -6.40 2.75 -14.31
N PHE A 62 -5.20 2.28 -14.63
CA PHE A 62 -4.46 2.72 -15.81
C PHE A 62 -4.17 1.55 -16.78
N GLY A 63 -4.80 1.59 -17.96
CA GLY A 63 -4.76 0.50 -18.93
C GLY A 63 -5.69 -0.68 -18.60
N PRO A 64 -5.53 -1.82 -19.30
CA PRO A 64 -6.38 -3.00 -19.10
C PRO A 64 -6.25 -3.61 -17.70
N ARG A 65 -7.35 -4.15 -17.20
CA ARG A 65 -7.40 -4.97 -15.98
C ARG A 65 -7.26 -6.44 -16.34
N ASP A 66 -6.05 -6.84 -16.74
CA ASP A 66 -5.76 -8.25 -17.07
C ASP A 66 -5.09 -9.00 -15.91
N GLY A 67 -4.91 -8.35 -14.75
CA GLY A 67 -4.28 -8.91 -13.57
C GLY A 67 -2.76 -9.08 -13.69
N SER A 68 -2.15 -8.74 -14.84
CA SER A 68 -0.72 -8.94 -15.09
C SER A 68 0.17 -7.92 -14.38
N THR A 69 -0.38 -6.76 -14.04
CA THR A 69 0.34 -5.68 -13.35
C THR A 69 -0.63 -4.82 -12.54
N VAL A 70 -0.24 -4.51 -11.31
CA VAL A 70 -0.96 -3.55 -10.47
C VAL A 70 -0.73 -2.13 -11.02
N ARG A 71 -1.82 -1.38 -11.24
CA ARG A 71 -1.81 0.03 -11.71
C ARG A 71 -3.05 0.75 -11.19
N LEU A 72 -3.03 1.07 -9.90
CA LEU A 72 -4.21 1.37 -9.12
C LEU A 72 -3.96 2.59 -8.22
N LEU A 73 -4.78 3.62 -8.36
CA LEU A 73 -4.85 4.76 -7.45
C LEU A 73 -6.15 4.66 -6.67
N GLU A 74 -6.07 4.70 -5.35
CA GLU A 74 -7.21 4.64 -4.44
C GLU A 74 -7.15 5.84 -3.48
N VAL A 75 -8.29 6.51 -3.32
CA VAL A 75 -8.46 7.63 -2.40
C VAL A 75 -9.60 7.34 -1.44
N TYR A 76 -9.24 7.11 -0.19
CA TYR A 76 -10.16 6.72 0.87
C TYR A 76 -10.45 7.89 1.82
N PRO A 77 -11.71 8.08 2.25
CA PRO A 77 -11.99 8.86 3.45
C PRO A 77 -11.33 8.19 4.67
N VAL A 78 -10.49 8.94 5.39
CA VAL A 78 -9.81 8.44 6.60
C VAL A 78 -10.82 7.98 7.66
N ALA A 79 -11.95 8.68 7.80
CA ALA A 79 -13.02 8.26 8.70
C ALA A 79 -13.60 6.88 8.32
N GLY A 80 -13.74 6.60 7.02
CA GLY A 80 -14.19 5.30 6.53
C GLY A 80 -13.19 4.19 6.82
N LEU A 81 -11.90 4.45 6.58
CA LEU A 81 -10.81 3.51 6.90
C LEU A 81 -10.78 3.17 8.39
N LEU A 82 -10.92 4.18 9.26
CA LEU A 82 -10.94 3.97 10.70
C LEU A 82 -12.18 3.22 11.20
N ALA A 83 -13.29 3.24 10.45
CA ALA A 83 -14.51 2.51 10.81
C ALA A 83 -14.40 0.99 10.56
N GLN A 84 -13.55 0.56 9.64
CA GLN A 84 -13.39 -0.86 9.27
C GLN A 84 -12.55 -1.66 10.27
N ASP A 85 -11.43 -1.10 10.75
CA ASP A 85 -10.58 -1.70 11.77
C ASP A 85 -9.85 -0.59 12.53
N THR A 86 -10.31 -0.32 13.74
CA THR A 86 -9.77 0.80 14.54
C THR A 86 -8.37 0.55 15.10
N GLY A 87 -7.85 -0.69 15.05
CA GLY A 87 -6.55 -1.05 15.61
C GLY A 87 -5.44 -0.91 14.57
N LYS A 88 -5.44 -1.83 13.59
CA LYS A 88 -4.33 -1.93 12.62
C LYS A 88 -4.32 -0.76 11.64
N VAL A 89 -5.48 -0.37 11.11
CA VAL A 89 -5.57 0.76 10.17
C VAL A 89 -5.17 2.07 10.85
N ARG A 90 -5.63 2.31 12.09
CA ARG A 90 -5.21 3.47 12.88
C ARG A 90 -3.70 3.50 13.08
N ALA A 91 -3.10 2.37 13.47
CA ALA A 91 -1.66 2.27 13.64
C ALA A 91 -0.88 2.61 12.36
N ARG A 92 -1.36 2.18 11.18
CA ARG A 92 -0.74 2.53 9.89
C ARG A 92 -0.88 4.02 9.57
N ILE A 93 -2.05 4.62 9.81
CA ILE A 93 -2.26 6.06 9.60
C ILE A 93 -1.39 6.90 10.55
N ASP A 94 -1.31 6.53 11.81
CA ASP A 94 -0.50 7.26 12.80
C ASP A 94 1.01 7.09 12.55
N SER A 95 1.43 5.91 12.08
CA SER A 95 2.79 5.68 11.61
C SER A 95 3.13 6.57 10.41
N LEU A 96 2.22 6.68 9.44
CA LEU A 96 2.38 7.59 8.30
C LEU A 96 2.46 9.06 8.74
N ARG A 97 1.56 9.50 9.63
CA ARG A 97 1.61 10.87 10.18
C ARG A 97 2.94 11.17 10.88
N THR A 98 3.46 10.20 11.64
CA THR A 98 4.74 10.34 12.33
C THR A 98 5.88 10.46 11.33
N LEU A 99 5.88 9.61 10.30
CA LEU A 99 6.87 9.62 9.23
C LEU A 99 6.89 10.98 8.50
N LEU A 100 5.70 11.48 8.11
CA LEU A 100 5.55 12.74 7.38
C LEU A 100 5.91 13.98 8.23
N LYS A 101 5.75 13.92 9.55
CA LYS A 101 6.19 14.99 10.46
C LYS A 101 7.71 14.99 10.60
N GLY A 102 8.32 13.81 10.76
CA GLY A 102 9.74 13.69 11.06
C GLY A 102 10.68 14.02 9.91
N HIS A 103 10.20 13.94 8.66
CA HIS A 103 11.03 14.08 7.44
C HIS A 103 12.35 13.29 7.54
N PRO A 104 12.34 12.03 8.03
CA PRO A 104 13.58 11.30 8.17
C PRO A 104 14.19 11.10 6.79
N ALA A 105 15.49 11.35 6.68
CA ALA A 105 16.21 11.02 5.46
C ALA A 105 15.90 9.56 5.05
N PRO A 106 15.55 9.30 3.78
CA PRO A 106 15.15 7.97 3.31
C PRO A 106 16.00 6.79 3.76
N ASN A 107 17.32 6.97 3.83
CA ASN A 107 18.29 5.96 4.23
C ASN A 107 18.25 5.63 5.74
N ARG A 108 17.55 6.42 6.56
CA ARG A 108 17.38 6.25 8.01
C ARG A 108 16.11 5.51 8.38
N ILE A 109 15.19 5.28 7.45
CA ILE A 109 13.97 4.53 7.75
C ILE A 109 14.33 3.05 7.90
N ARG A 110 13.81 2.43 8.96
CA ARG A 110 14.05 1.03 9.35
C ARG A 110 12.70 0.36 9.60
N GLY A 111 12.61 -0.92 9.27
CA GLY A 111 11.40 -1.72 9.48
C GLY A 111 10.34 -1.52 8.38
N GLU A 112 9.11 -1.93 8.69
CA GLU A 112 7.98 -1.82 7.78
C GLU A 112 7.54 -0.37 7.60
N LEU A 113 7.25 -0.01 6.35
CA LEU A 113 6.62 1.27 6.02
C LEU A 113 5.09 1.15 6.11
N PRO A 114 4.40 2.24 6.50
CA PRO A 114 2.95 2.26 6.53
C PRO A 114 2.39 2.02 5.13
N PHE A 115 1.39 1.15 5.04
CA PHE A 115 0.76 0.77 3.78
C PHE A 115 -0.71 0.49 4.03
N LEU A 116 -1.58 1.07 3.19
CA LEU A 116 -2.99 0.74 3.11
C LEU A 116 -3.42 0.59 1.63
N PRO A 117 -4.42 -0.26 1.33
CA PRO A 117 -5.15 -1.16 2.25
C PRO A 117 -4.27 -2.23 2.94
N LEU A 118 -4.77 -2.84 4.01
CA LEU A 118 -4.00 -3.84 4.76
C LEU A 118 -3.76 -5.09 3.90
N VAL A 119 -2.50 -5.50 3.79
CA VAL A 119 -2.12 -6.74 3.11
C VAL A 119 -2.00 -7.87 4.14
N PRO A 120 -2.64 -9.04 3.97
CA PRO A 120 -2.52 -10.20 4.86
C PRO A 120 -1.20 -10.97 4.62
N ALA A 121 -0.09 -10.24 4.58
CA ALA A 121 1.25 -10.73 4.30
C ALA A 121 2.29 -9.81 4.97
N ALA A 122 3.48 -10.34 5.22
CA ALA A 122 4.58 -9.55 5.78
C ALA A 122 5.20 -8.66 4.70
N GLN A 123 5.65 -7.46 5.08
CA GLN A 123 6.45 -6.62 4.20
C GLN A 123 7.90 -7.12 4.22
N LEU A 124 8.24 -8.02 3.28
CA LEU A 124 9.55 -8.69 3.26
C LEU A 124 10.72 -7.71 3.08
N LEU A 125 10.51 -6.70 2.24
CA LEU A 125 11.51 -5.68 1.96
C LEU A 125 10.86 -4.40 1.44
N ASN A 126 11.58 -3.29 1.65
CA ASN A 126 11.31 -2.00 1.04
C ASN A 126 12.63 -1.30 0.69
N GLY A 127 12.57 -0.36 -0.25
CA GLY A 127 13.70 0.47 -0.65
C GLY A 127 13.29 1.64 -1.53
N ALA A 128 14.25 2.48 -1.91
CA ALA A 128 14.02 3.72 -2.67
C ALA A 128 12.92 4.59 -2.04
N VAL A 129 12.97 4.77 -0.71
CA VAL A 129 11.98 5.57 0.00
C VAL A 129 12.17 7.05 -0.35
N ASN A 130 11.13 7.80 -0.66
CA ASN A 130 11.26 9.23 -0.90
C ASN A 130 9.99 9.96 -0.48
N ASP A 131 10.14 11.21 -0.05
CA ASP A 131 9.00 12.09 0.20
C ASP A 131 8.50 12.65 -1.14
N VAL A 132 7.18 12.60 -1.35
CA VAL A 132 6.55 13.19 -2.53
C VAL A 132 5.33 13.99 -2.09
N ASP A 133 5.34 15.27 -2.43
CA ASP A 133 4.20 16.16 -2.20
C ASP A 133 3.28 16.19 -3.42
N PHE A 134 2.00 16.45 -3.18
CA PHE A 134 1.02 16.71 -4.22
C PHE A 134 0.15 17.91 -3.81
N PRO A 135 -0.57 18.55 -4.75
CA PRO A 135 -1.44 19.67 -4.40
C PRO A 135 -2.46 19.32 -3.30
N GLY A 136 -2.25 19.91 -2.11
CA GLY A 136 -3.13 19.71 -0.97
C GLY A 136 -2.80 18.49 -0.10
N GLY A 137 -1.62 17.89 -0.24
CA GLY A 137 -1.19 16.78 0.60
C GLY A 137 0.26 16.37 0.40
N ARG A 138 0.64 15.29 1.08
CA ARG A 138 1.99 14.72 1.00
C ARG A 138 2.00 13.25 1.39
N GLY A 139 3.04 12.55 1.00
CA GLY A 139 3.21 11.16 1.32
C GLY A 139 4.64 10.69 1.13
N VAL A 140 4.81 9.37 1.28
CA VAL A 140 6.05 8.67 0.99
C VAL A 140 5.82 7.72 -0.16
N ARG A 141 6.78 7.65 -1.08
CA ARG A 141 6.87 6.61 -2.10
C ARG A 141 8.02 5.65 -1.82
N PHE A 142 7.87 4.39 -2.22
CA PHE A 142 8.89 3.38 -2.06
C PHE A 142 8.62 2.17 -2.96
N LEU A 143 9.64 1.36 -3.19
CA LEU A 143 9.52 0.02 -3.76
C LEU A 143 9.29 -0.98 -2.64
N VAL A 144 8.37 -1.92 -2.82
CA VAL A 144 7.97 -2.87 -1.78
C VAL A 144 7.63 -4.25 -2.37
N ALA A 145 7.84 -5.29 -1.57
CA ALA A 145 7.27 -6.62 -1.81
C ALA A 145 6.66 -7.18 -0.52
N PHE A 146 5.54 -7.87 -0.69
CA PHE A 146 4.84 -8.59 0.36
C PHE A 146 4.85 -10.10 0.07
N SER A 147 4.90 -10.92 1.12
CA SER A 147 4.79 -12.37 1.02
C SER A 147 4.30 -12.98 2.33
N GLN A 148 3.61 -14.11 2.23
CA GLN A 148 3.25 -14.93 3.39
C GLN A 148 4.39 -15.87 3.80
N GLU A 149 5.36 -16.08 2.90
CA GLU A 149 6.50 -16.96 3.11
C GLU A 149 7.81 -16.18 3.06
N VAL A 150 8.78 -16.62 3.87
CA VAL A 150 10.16 -16.11 3.83
C VAL A 150 10.86 -16.74 2.63
N ALA A 151 10.89 -16.00 1.52
CA ALA A 151 11.55 -16.42 0.30
C ALA A 151 12.13 -15.20 -0.44
N PRO A 152 13.23 -15.38 -1.20
CA PRO A 152 13.69 -14.36 -2.13
C PRO A 152 12.57 -13.87 -3.06
N VAL A 153 12.62 -12.59 -3.39
CA VAL A 153 11.63 -11.94 -4.25
C VAL A 153 12.12 -11.93 -5.69
N THR A 154 11.18 -12.04 -6.60
CA THR A 154 11.38 -11.87 -8.04
C THR A 154 10.99 -10.47 -8.46
N ARG A 155 11.44 -10.05 -9.65
CA ARG A 155 11.08 -8.74 -10.21
C ARG A 155 9.59 -8.48 -10.35
N GLY A 156 8.77 -9.55 -10.46
CA GLY A 156 7.31 -9.43 -10.58
C GLY A 156 6.59 -9.19 -9.25
N GLN A 157 7.26 -9.40 -8.12
CA GLN A 157 6.69 -9.24 -6.78
C GLN A 157 6.98 -7.86 -6.17
N VAL A 158 7.93 -7.12 -6.73
CA VAL A 158 8.28 -5.77 -6.26
C VAL A 158 7.55 -4.72 -7.10
N PHE A 159 6.89 -3.78 -6.44
CA PHE A 159 6.15 -2.71 -7.09
C PHE A 159 6.41 -1.36 -6.43
N TYR A 160 6.16 -0.28 -7.18
CA TYR A 160 6.13 1.08 -6.65
C TYR A 160 4.85 1.29 -5.88
N THR A 161 4.96 1.93 -4.73
CA THR A 161 3.80 2.46 -4.03
C THR A 161 4.03 3.88 -3.55
N PHE A 162 2.96 4.67 -3.48
CA PHE A 162 2.90 5.93 -2.75
C PHE A 162 1.78 5.85 -1.73
N GLN A 163 2.07 6.29 -0.50
CA GLN A 163 1.18 6.28 0.65
C GLN A 163 1.17 7.69 1.25
N GLY A 164 0.03 8.39 1.16
CA GLY A 164 -0.06 9.81 1.50
C GLY A 164 -1.36 10.22 2.17
N LEU A 165 -1.37 11.45 2.68
CA LEU A 165 -2.51 12.10 3.30
C LEU A 165 -2.72 13.50 2.70
N THR A 166 -3.98 13.92 2.59
CA THR A 166 -4.28 15.34 2.38
C THR A 166 -3.88 16.17 3.60
N ASN A 167 -3.62 17.46 3.41
CA ASN A 167 -3.16 18.38 4.45
C ASN A 167 -4.17 18.52 5.61
N ASP A 168 -5.46 18.39 5.30
CA ASP A 168 -6.53 18.37 6.30
C ASP A 168 -6.68 16.99 7.00
N GLY A 169 -5.91 15.99 6.58
CA GLY A 169 -5.91 14.64 7.11
C GLY A 169 -7.19 13.85 6.85
N LYS A 170 -8.09 14.33 5.98
CA LYS A 170 -9.39 13.69 5.72
C LYS A 170 -9.32 12.56 4.71
N HIS A 171 -8.34 12.56 3.81
CA HIS A 171 -8.22 11.55 2.76
C HIS A 171 -6.85 10.87 2.80
N TYR A 172 -6.87 9.55 2.64
CA TYR A 172 -5.71 8.72 2.42
C TYR A 172 -5.57 8.46 0.92
N VAL A 173 -4.36 8.62 0.39
CA VAL A 173 -4.05 8.42 -1.03
C VAL A 173 -3.06 7.27 -1.15
N SER A 174 -3.48 6.19 -1.80
CA SER A 174 -2.67 5.01 -2.09
C SER A 174 -2.50 4.88 -3.60
N LEU A 175 -1.27 4.86 -4.08
CA LEU A 175 -0.96 4.47 -5.47
C LEU A 175 -0.13 3.20 -5.40
N GLN A 176 -0.50 2.21 -6.20
CA GLN A 176 0.24 0.99 -6.40
C GLN A 176 0.50 0.83 -7.90
N TYR A 177 1.75 0.63 -8.29
CA TYR A 177 2.14 0.60 -9.69
C TYR A 177 3.29 -0.39 -9.94
N GLY A 178 3.07 -1.38 -10.79
CA GLY A 178 4.07 -2.34 -11.22
C GLY A 178 5.16 -1.67 -12.05
N VAL A 179 6.42 -1.90 -11.67
CA VAL A 179 7.59 -1.34 -12.35
C VAL A 179 8.44 -2.50 -12.90
N PRO A 180 8.87 -2.47 -14.17
CA PRO A 180 9.73 -3.52 -14.70
C PRO A 180 11.15 -3.38 -14.11
N LEU A 181 11.46 -4.16 -13.06
CA LEU A 181 12.74 -4.12 -12.34
C LEU A 181 13.70 -5.21 -12.83
N ARG A 182 14.48 -4.91 -13.88
CA ARG A 182 15.45 -5.85 -14.47
C ARG A 182 16.63 -6.15 -13.54
N GLU A 183 16.83 -5.31 -12.53
CA GLU A 183 17.84 -5.41 -11.48
C GLU A 183 17.59 -6.59 -10.53
N LEU A 184 16.35 -7.09 -10.51
CA LEU A 184 15.93 -8.20 -9.68
C LEU A 184 15.85 -9.51 -10.50
N PRO A 185 15.99 -10.67 -9.82
CA PRO A 185 15.87 -11.98 -10.45
C PRO A 185 14.58 -12.15 -11.24
N LEU A 186 14.67 -12.83 -12.39
CA LEU A 186 13.50 -13.09 -13.25
C LEU A 186 12.52 -14.05 -12.59
N GLY A 187 13.03 -15.03 -11.84
CA GLY A 187 12.24 -16.10 -11.25
C GLY A 187 13.00 -16.74 -10.09
N THR A 188 12.33 -17.63 -9.37
CA THR A 188 12.87 -18.33 -8.20
C THR A 188 14.01 -19.30 -8.53
N SER A 189 14.15 -19.72 -9.80
CA SER A 189 15.23 -20.57 -10.28
C SER A 189 16.51 -19.81 -10.66
N ALA A 190 16.56 -18.49 -10.45
CA ALA A 190 17.72 -17.68 -10.81
C ALA A 190 18.97 -18.15 -10.04
N PRO A 191 20.12 -18.38 -10.70
CA PRO A 191 21.32 -18.95 -10.06
C PRO A 191 21.80 -18.18 -8.82
N GLU A 192 21.67 -16.86 -8.83
CA GLU A 192 22.02 -15.97 -7.72
C GLU A 192 21.19 -16.19 -6.45
N LEU A 193 20.00 -16.81 -6.56
CA LEU A 193 19.12 -17.11 -5.44
C LEU A 193 19.39 -18.49 -4.81
N LYS A 194 20.08 -19.39 -5.53
CA LYS A 194 20.27 -20.78 -5.11
C LYS A 194 20.83 -20.89 -3.69
N GLY A 195 21.88 -20.13 -3.37
CA GLY A 195 22.50 -20.19 -2.04
C GLY A 195 21.58 -19.73 -0.91
N VAL A 196 20.64 -18.82 -1.19
CA VAL A 196 19.65 -18.37 -0.20
C VAL A 196 18.59 -19.46 0.00
N PHE A 197 18.07 -20.04 -1.08
CA PHE A 197 17.12 -21.15 -1.00
C PHE A 197 17.71 -22.38 -0.30
N ASP A 198 18.92 -22.79 -0.66
CA ASP A 198 19.64 -23.90 -0.01
C ASP A 198 19.76 -23.67 1.51
N ALA A 199 20.01 -22.42 1.94
CA ALA A 199 20.09 -22.08 3.36
C ALA A 199 18.72 -22.11 4.06
N LEU A 200 17.68 -21.53 3.44
CA LEU A 200 16.32 -21.51 3.99
C LEU A 200 15.74 -22.93 4.13
N SER A 201 16.08 -23.84 3.21
CA SER A 201 15.62 -25.23 3.23
C SER A 201 16.51 -26.18 4.04
N SER A 202 17.60 -25.69 4.66
CA SER A 202 18.59 -26.55 5.32
C SER A 202 18.15 -27.11 6.68
N GLY A 203 17.14 -26.51 7.33
CA GLY A 203 16.80 -26.79 8.72
C GLY A 203 17.77 -26.20 9.76
N ASP A 204 18.87 -25.58 9.33
CA ASP A 204 19.81 -24.85 10.18
C ASP A 204 19.35 -23.38 10.30
N GLU A 205 18.68 -23.05 11.40
CA GLU A 205 18.12 -21.72 11.65
C GLU A 205 19.18 -20.59 11.64
N PRO A 206 20.32 -20.71 12.34
CA PRO A 206 21.40 -19.71 12.24
C PRO A 206 21.88 -19.45 10.80
N ARG A 207 22.04 -20.53 10.02
CA ARG A 207 22.42 -20.42 8.60
C ARG A 207 21.34 -19.74 7.77
N ALA A 208 20.08 -20.12 7.96
CA ALA A 208 18.92 -19.53 7.29
C ALA A 208 18.81 -18.03 7.59
N ASN A 209 18.89 -17.65 8.87
CA ASN A 209 18.82 -16.26 9.33
C ASN A 209 19.95 -15.42 8.76
N THR A 210 21.18 -15.95 8.75
CA THR A 210 22.35 -15.24 8.19
C THR A 210 22.18 -15.02 6.68
N ALA A 211 21.77 -16.06 5.94
CA ALA A 211 21.55 -15.96 4.51
C ALA A 211 20.41 -14.98 4.17
N TRP A 212 19.30 -15.05 4.91
CA TRP A 212 18.14 -14.18 4.73
C TRP A 212 18.46 -12.72 5.01
N ASN A 213 19.08 -12.40 6.16
CA ASN A 213 19.44 -11.04 6.50
C ASN A 213 20.43 -10.44 5.50
N GLY A 214 21.41 -11.25 5.07
CA GLY A 214 22.35 -10.86 4.02
C GLY A 214 21.66 -10.59 2.68
N TYR A 215 20.69 -11.43 2.30
CA TYR A 215 19.86 -11.25 1.11
C TYR A 215 19.03 -9.96 1.19
N VAL A 216 18.24 -9.77 2.24
CA VAL A 216 17.40 -8.56 2.44
C VAL A 216 18.25 -7.30 2.39
N ALA A 217 19.41 -7.29 3.05
CA ALA A 217 20.30 -6.14 3.05
C ALA A 217 20.88 -5.83 1.66
N ARG A 218 21.24 -6.86 0.86
CA ARG A 218 21.70 -6.68 -0.52
C ARG A 218 20.59 -6.16 -1.42
N THR A 219 19.43 -6.79 -1.38
CA THR A 219 18.28 -6.40 -2.22
C THR A 219 17.81 -5.00 -1.88
N LYS A 220 17.76 -4.63 -0.59
CA LYS A 220 17.45 -3.25 -0.17
C LYS A 220 18.42 -2.24 -0.80
N ARG A 221 19.73 -2.53 -0.80
CA ARG A 221 20.71 -1.63 -1.44
C ARG A 221 20.50 -1.52 -2.95
N GLN A 222 20.15 -2.62 -3.63
CA GLN A 222 19.80 -2.58 -5.05
C GLN A 222 18.58 -1.69 -5.31
N LEU A 223 17.53 -1.81 -4.47
CA LEU A 223 16.36 -0.95 -4.58
C LEU A 223 16.70 0.51 -4.27
N ASP A 224 17.44 0.78 -3.19
CA ASP A 224 17.84 2.15 -2.81
C ASP A 224 18.68 2.83 -3.92
N ALA A 225 19.46 2.07 -4.70
CA ALA A 225 20.18 2.59 -5.85
C ALA A 225 19.27 3.07 -6.99
N LEU A 226 17.99 2.68 -6.99
CA LEU A 226 16.98 3.13 -7.94
C LEU A 226 16.26 4.42 -7.51
N MET A 227 16.71 5.08 -6.43
CA MET A 227 16.08 6.29 -5.87
C MET A 227 15.71 7.31 -6.95
N ASP A 228 16.64 7.62 -7.85
CA ASP A 228 16.49 8.66 -8.89
C ASP A 228 16.22 8.06 -10.28
N ASP A 229 15.83 6.78 -10.34
CA ASP A 229 15.58 6.09 -11.60
C ASP A 229 14.44 6.77 -12.39
N PRO A 230 14.58 6.98 -13.72
CA PRO A 230 13.55 7.60 -14.55
C PRO A 230 12.16 6.93 -14.49
N ARG A 231 12.11 5.61 -14.24
CA ARG A 231 10.85 4.88 -14.06
C ARG A 231 10.12 5.36 -12.81
N LEU A 232 10.84 5.60 -11.71
CA LEU A 232 10.24 6.05 -10.45
C LEU A 232 9.93 7.54 -10.50
N THR A 233 10.85 8.37 -11.00
CA THR A 233 10.64 9.83 -11.06
C THR A 233 9.47 10.23 -11.96
N ARG A 234 9.15 9.43 -12.99
CA ARG A 234 7.92 9.58 -13.79
C ARG A 234 6.66 9.31 -12.96
N LEU A 235 6.67 8.30 -12.11
CA LEU A 235 5.56 8.01 -11.18
C LEU A 235 5.46 9.09 -10.11
N ASP A 236 6.59 9.60 -9.60
CA ASP A 236 6.61 10.74 -8.68
C ASP A 236 5.99 11.99 -9.35
N ALA A 237 6.25 12.23 -10.64
CA ALA A 237 5.62 13.31 -11.40
C ALA A 237 4.10 13.10 -11.55
N PHE A 238 3.65 11.86 -11.78
CA PHE A 238 2.23 11.53 -11.75
C PHE A 238 1.60 11.82 -10.38
N VAL A 239 2.24 11.40 -9.28
CA VAL A 239 1.77 11.69 -7.92
C VAL A 239 1.65 13.20 -7.69
N ARG A 240 2.65 13.99 -8.11
CA ARG A 240 2.62 15.46 -8.02
C ARG A 240 1.47 16.11 -8.80
N SER A 241 0.84 15.40 -9.72
CA SER A 241 -0.33 15.89 -10.47
C SER A 241 -1.67 15.65 -9.76
N ILE A 242 -1.70 14.77 -8.73
CA ILE A 242 -2.92 14.36 -8.05
C ILE A 242 -3.54 15.56 -7.31
N ARG A 243 -4.85 15.73 -7.46
CA ARG A 243 -5.65 16.68 -6.67
C ARG A 243 -6.84 15.96 -6.09
N VAL A 244 -7.07 16.17 -4.79
CA VAL A 244 -8.20 15.65 -4.02
C VAL A 244 -8.99 16.85 -3.51
N ARG A 245 -10.29 16.93 -3.84
CA ARG A 245 -11.17 18.05 -3.49
C ARG A 245 -12.49 17.57 -2.91
#